data_AF-A0A2G5RLK3-F1
#
_entry.id   AF-A0A2G5RLK3-F1
#
_cell.length_a   1.000
_cell.length_b   1.000
_cell.length_c   1.000
_cell.angle_alpha   90.00
_cell.angle_beta   90.00
_cell.angle_gamma   90.00
#
_symmetry.space_group_name_H-M   'P 1'
#
loop_
_entity.id
_entity.type
_entity.pdbx_description
1 polymer ?
#
loop_
_entity_poly.entity_id
_entity_poly.type
_entity_poly.pdbx_seq_one_letter_code
_entity_poly.pdbx_strand_id
1 'polypeptide(L)' 'MKTTHVSYCQVCHKDFRPNEIVYYVVIDNNIVCGDCAEASQTKDIEPRIYEVRKEDIHD' A
#
# COMPACT_ATOMS: atom_id res chain seq x y z
N MET A 1 3.96 -12.17 -6.51
CA MET A 1 3.50 -10.87 -5.97
C MET A 1 4.50 -10.44 -4.90
N LYS A 2 4.92 -9.18 -4.87
CA LYS A 2 5.91 -8.68 -3.87
C LYS A 2 5.18 -8.22 -2.60
N THR A 3 5.86 -8.12 -1.47
CA THR A 3 5.30 -7.58 -0.23
C THR A 3 5.72 -6.13 0.00
N THR A 4 5.08 -5.48 0.97
CA THR A 4 5.46 -4.19 1.54
C THR A 4 5.21 -4.17 3.04
N HIS A 5 5.95 -3.34 3.76
CA HIS A 5 5.76 -3.10 5.20
C HIS A 5 5.35 -1.65 5.49
N VAL A 6 5.06 -0.86 4.46
CA VAL A 6 4.37 0.41 4.66
C VAL A 6 2.96 0.07 5.10
N SER A 7 2.59 0.51 6.31
CA SER A 7 1.36 0.12 7.00
C SER A 7 0.17 1.02 6.68
N TYR A 8 0.34 2.06 5.86
CA TYR A 8 -0.70 3.03 5.53
C TYR A 8 -0.60 3.55 4.09
N CYS A 9 -1.71 4.05 3.57
CA CYS A 9 -1.75 4.72 2.27
C CYS A 9 -1.04 6.07 2.35
N GLN A 10 0.01 6.27 1.59
CA GLN A 10 0.80 7.51 1.60
C GLN A 10 0.09 8.72 0.97
N VAL A 11 -1.14 8.54 0.47
CA VAL A 11 -1.98 9.60 -0.09
C VAL A 11 -3.12 9.98 0.85
N CYS A 12 -3.91 9.01 1.31
CA CYS A 12 -5.08 9.27 2.15
C CYS A 12 -4.88 8.96 3.63
N HIS A 13 -3.68 8.48 4.02
CA HIS A 13 -3.30 8.13 5.40
C HIS A 13 -4.17 7.06 6.07
N LYS A 14 -4.90 6.27 5.27
CA LYS A 14 -5.65 5.11 5.76
C LYS A 14 -4.70 3.97 6.09
N ASP A 15 -4.83 3.38 7.28
CA ASP A 15 -4.10 2.18 7.66
C ASP A 15 -4.54 0.95 6.84
N PHE A 16 -3.58 0.10 6.51
CA PHE A 16 -3.82 -1.16 5.81
C PHE A 16 -4.11 -2.29 6.80
N ARG A 17 -4.91 -3.25 6.35
CA ARG A 17 -5.19 -4.49 7.07
C ARG A 17 -4.14 -5.56 6.72
N PRO A 18 -3.78 -6.43 7.67
CA PRO A 18 -2.87 -7.54 7.38
C PRO A 18 -3.31 -8.34 6.14
N ASN A 19 -2.37 -8.60 5.23
CA ASN A 19 -2.59 -9.24 3.94
C ASN A 19 -3.47 -8.47 2.95
N GLU A 20 -3.72 -7.18 3.17
CA GLU A 20 -4.41 -6.32 2.20
C GLU A 20 -3.58 -6.16 0.92
N ILE A 21 -4.27 -6.21 -0.23
CA ILE A 21 -3.65 -5.89 -1.51
C ILE A 21 -3.56 -4.37 -1.63
N VAL A 22 -2.34 -3.88 -1.78
CA VAL A 22 -2.01 -2.46 -1.94
C VAL A 22 -1.21 -2.28 -3.22
N TYR A 23 -0.98 -1.03 -3.64
CA TYR A 23 -0.36 -0.74 -4.93
C TYR A 23 0.86 0.14 -4.74
N TYR A 24 1.96 -0.26 -5.37
CA TYR A 24 3.17 0.53 -5.48
C TYR A 24 3.11 1.37 -6.75
N VAL A 25 3.01 2.69 -6.62
CA VAL A 25 3.07 3.65 -7.72
C VAL A 25 4.55 3.90 -8.04
N VAL A 26 5.03 3.41 -9.18
CA VAL A 26 6.46 3.38 -9.52
C VAL A 26 7.03 4.79 -9.68
N ILE A 27 6.25 5.70 -10.29
CA ILE A 27 6.68 7.08 -10.58
C ILE A 27 6.92 7.87 -9.29
N ASP A 28 6.02 7.74 -8.31
CA ASP A 28 6.06 8.50 -7.06
C ASP A 28 6.79 7.75 -5.94
N ASN A 29 7.16 6.49 -6.16
CA ASN A 29 7.73 5.60 -5.14
C ASN A 29 6.83 5.49 -3.88
N ASN A 30 5.52 5.42 -4.08
CA ASN A 30 4.52 5.41 -3.01
C ASN A 30 3.73 4.11 -2.94
N ILE A 31 3.35 3.70 -1.73
CA ILE A 31 2.37 2.65 -1.47
C ILE A 31 1.01 3.29 -1.20
N VAL A 32 -0.01 2.87 -1.94
CA VAL A 32 -1.37 3.41 -1.90
C VAL A 32 -2.42 2.31 -1.78
N CYS A 33 -3.59 2.65 -1.24
CA CYS A 33 -4.74 1.75 -1.24
C CYS A 33 -5.33 1.60 -2.66
N GLY A 34 -6.23 0.62 -2.84
CA GLY A 34 -6.93 0.39 -4.12
C GLY A 34 -7.65 1.63 -4.64
N ASP A 35 -8.37 2.36 -3.77
CA ASP A 35 -9.11 3.56 -4.18
C ASP A 35 -8.19 4.66 -4.73
N CYS A 36 -7.04 4.89 -4.07
CA CYS A 36 -6.06 5.86 -4.53
C CYS A 36 -5.32 5.39 -5.79
N ALA A 37 -5.09 4.08 -5.94
CA ALA A 37 -4.53 3.52 -7.16
C ALA A 37 -5.45 3.75 -8.35
N GLU A 38 -6.75 3.47 -8.20
CA GLU A 38 -7.77 3.70 -9.22
C GLU A 38 -7.89 5.19 -9.58
N ALA A 39 -7.82 6.08 -8.58
CA ALA A 39 -7.86 7.52 -8.79
C ALA A 39 -6.60 8.09 -9.48
N SER A 40 -5.44 7.43 -9.35
CA SER A 40 -4.14 7.98 -9.74
C SER A 40 -3.93 8.14 -11.25
N GLN A 41 -4.82 7.62 -12.11
CA GLN A 41 -4.73 7.60 -13.59
C GLN A 41 -3.42 7.02 -14.18
N THR A 42 -2.45 6.64 -13.34
CA THR A 42 -1.17 6.09 -13.75
C THR A 42 -1.30 4.62 -14.09
N LYS A 43 -0.57 4.19 -15.12
CA LYS A 43 -0.51 2.78 -15.53
C LYS A 43 0.66 2.06 -14.88
N ASP A 44 1.59 2.78 -14.27
CA ASP A 44 2.78 2.24 -13.63
C ASP A 44 2.52 1.95 -12.14
N ILE A 45 1.60 1.01 -11.91
CA ILE A 45 1.28 0.48 -10.57
C ILE A 45 1.59 -1.02 -10.47
N GLU A 46 2.26 -1.42 -9.39
CA GLU A 46 2.56 -2.83 -9.10
C GLU A 46 1.78 -3.29 -7.86
N PRO A 47 1.00 -4.39 -7.92
CA PRO A 47 0.32 -4.92 -6.75
C PRO A 47 1.31 -5.50 -5.73
N ARG A 48 1.09 -5.17 -4.46
CA ARG A 48 1.83 -5.64 -3.28
C ARG A 48 0.87 -6.20 -2.24
N ILE A 49 1.37 -7.05 -1.36
CA ILE A 49 0.64 -7.48 -0.15
C ILE A 49 1.26 -6.77 1.04
N TYR A 50 0.44 -6.10 1.86
CA TYR A 50 0.90 -5.58 3.14
C TYR A 50 1.13 -6.73 4.13
N GLU A 51 2.37 -6.88 4.55
CA GLU A 51 2.80 -7.86 5.53
C GLU A 51 3.08 -7.15 6.86
N VAL A 52 2.19 -7.38 7.83
CA VAL A 52 2.29 -6.83 9.19
C VAL A 52 3.62 -7.22 9.81
N ARG A 53 4.35 -6.27 10.39
CA ARG A 53 5.47 -6.58 11.28
C ARG A 53 4.97 -6.65 12.71
N LYS A 54 5.72 -7.32 13.58
CA LYS A 54 5.41 -7.38 15.02
C LYS A 54 5.33 -5.98 15.65
N GLU A 55 6.01 -5.00 15.06
CA GLU A 55 6.05 -3.60 15.51
C GLU A 55 4.78 -2.80 15.14
N ASP A 56 4.03 -3.24 14.13
CA ASP A 56 2.79 -2.59 13.69
C ASP A 56 1.55 -3.05 14.49
N ILE A 57 1.73 -4.03 15.39
CA ILE A 57 0.69 -4.49 16.32
C ILE A 57 0.80 -3.61 17.56
N HIS A 58 -0.10 -2.63 17.69
CA HIS A 58 -0.28 -1.88 18.94
C HIS A 58 -1.30 -2.64 19.79
N ASP A 59 -0.84 -3.23 20.89
CA ASP A 59 -1.67 -3.85 21.93
C ASP A 59 -2.51 -2.81 22.68
#